data_AF-A0A3D4YEH5-F1
#
_entry.id   AF-A0A3D4YEH5-F1
#
_cell.length_a   1.000
_cell.length_b   1.000
_cell.length_c   1.000
_cell.angle_alpha   90.00
_cell.angle_beta   90.00
_cell.angle_gamma   90.00
#
_symmetry.space_group_name_H-M   'P 1'
#
loop_
_entity.id
_entity.type
_entity.pdbx_description
1 polymer ?
#
loop_
_entity_poly.entity_id
_entity_poly.type
_entity_poly.pdbx_seq_one_letter_code
_entity_poly.pdbx_strand_id
1 'polypeptide(L)'
;RSKTFNTIKNLHHCLEDLNCDRKRVLGRIEVCTNTTQDGRAEALKHYKKQKKFYDAQKEAVGEATMLRAGYVKLESKLPGNKGFDGVYVKWEKPGVPADIIIVESKYATSGEARMAELSGGGKQMDQQWVLDKIDAMQKIDNPALKAAGKLLEDNLSLIRRRVNVIDAKGHNSWTKVDLPHAPQLGE
;
A
#
# COMPACT_ATOMS: atom_id res chain seq x y z
N ARG A 1 25.25 -1.40 -0.27
CA ARG A 1 24.77 -1.03 1.10
C ARG A 1 24.58 0.48 1.34
N SER A 2 24.75 1.38 0.34
CA SER A 2 24.76 2.84 0.58
C SER A 2 23.43 3.58 0.25
N LYS A 3 22.67 3.17 -0.77
CA LYS A 3 21.47 3.92 -1.20
C LYS A 3 20.27 3.81 -0.25
N THR A 4 19.95 2.60 0.22
CA THR A 4 18.79 2.35 1.09
C THR A 4 18.92 3.00 2.47
N PHE A 5 20.15 3.08 3.00
CA PHE A 5 20.40 3.70 4.30
C PHE A 5 20.20 5.22 4.25
N ASN A 6 20.62 5.86 3.15
CA ASN A 6 20.37 7.28 2.91
C ASN A 6 18.89 7.59 2.71
N THR A 7 18.12 6.71 2.05
CA THR A 7 16.66 6.86 1.94
C THR A 7 15.98 6.83 3.31
N ILE A 8 16.38 5.89 4.19
CA ILE A 8 15.80 5.76 5.54
C ILE A 8 16.16 6.97 6.42
N LYS A 9 17.40 7.46 6.34
CA LYS A 9 17.84 8.64 7.11
C LYS A 9 17.13 9.92 6.67
N ASN A 10 16.92 10.09 5.36
CA ASN A 10 16.16 11.20 4.80
C ASN A 10 14.67 11.15 5.18
N LEU A 11 14.08 9.95 5.26
CA LEU A 11 12.72 9.76 5.74
C LEU A 11 12.58 10.11 7.24
N HIS A 12 13.62 9.85 8.05
CA HIS A 12 13.62 10.17 9.48
C HIS A 12 13.65 11.68 9.74
N HIS A 13 14.52 12.44 9.05
CA HIS A 13 14.52 13.91 9.13
C HIS A 13 13.18 14.49 8.66
N CYS A 14 12.61 13.95 7.59
CA CYS A 14 11.31 14.39 7.08
C CYS A 14 10.17 14.12 8.08
N LEU A 15 10.27 13.05 8.89
CA LEU A 15 9.32 12.74 9.97
C LEU A 15 9.42 13.71 11.14
N GLU A 16 10.61 14.18 11.49
CA GLU A 16 10.81 15.19 12.55
C GLU A 16 10.22 16.55 12.14
N ASP A 17 10.50 16.98 10.92
CA ASP A 17 9.93 18.22 10.35
C ASP A 17 8.40 18.16 10.30
N LEU A 18 7.83 17.01 9.95
CA LEU A 18 6.38 16.82 9.88
C LEU A 18 5.70 16.68 11.24
N ASN A 19 6.38 16.15 12.26
CA ASN A 19 5.86 16.17 13.62
C ASN A 19 5.85 17.59 14.18
N CYS A 20 6.82 18.42 13.79
CA CYS A 20 6.83 19.84 14.11
C CYS A 20 5.68 20.57 13.39
N ASP A 21 5.45 20.28 12.11
CA ASP A 21 4.32 20.82 11.35
C ASP A 21 2.96 20.31 11.85
N ARG A 22 2.85 19.06 12.29
CA ARG A 22 1.61 18.51 12.86
C ARG A 22 1.22 19.23 14.16
N LYS A 23 2.17 19.49 15.06
CA LYS A 23 1.91 20.30 16.27
C LYS A 23 1.47 21.72 15.91
N ARG A 24 2.09 22.30 14.88
CA ARG A 24 1.78 23.64 14.37
C ARG A 24 0.43 23.73 13.66
N VAL A 25 0.02 22.68 12.96
CA VAL A 25 -1.27 22.56 12.28
C VAL A 25 -2.39 22.27 13.29
N LEU A 26 -2.18 21.39 14.27
CA LEU A 26 -3.16 21.14 15.33
C LEU A 26 -3.39 22.40 16.18
N GLY A 27 -2.33 23.15 16.51
CA GLY A 27 -2.45 24.46 17.14
C GLY A 27 -3.13 25.53 16.28
N ARG A 28 -3.17 25.36 14.94
CA ARG A 28 -3.96 26.23 14.03
C ARG A 28 -5.40 25.76 13.85
N ILE A 29 -5.68 24.46 13.95
CA ILE A 29 -7.04 23.93 13.79
C ILE A 29 -7.94 24.38 14.95
N GLU A 30 -7.41 24.53 16.18
CA GLU A 30 -8.14 25.17 17.28
C GLU A 30 -8.48 26.65 17.02
N VAL A 31 -7.72 27.33 16.16
CA VAL A 31 -7.98 28.72 15.73
C VAL A 31 -8.95 28.80 14.55
N CYS A 32 -9.14 27.69 13.81
CA CYS A 32 -9.94 27.66 12.58
C CYS A 32 -11.43 27.37 12.76
N THR A 33 -11.91 27.08 13.97
CA THR A 33 -13.37 26.93 14.23
C THR A 33 -14.17 28.21 14.00
N ASN A 34 -13.50 29.35 13.72
CA ASN A 34 -14.08 30.63 13.32
C ASN A 34 -13.70 31.14 11.91
N THR A 35 -13.23 30.30 10.98
CA THR A 35 -12.65 30.79 9.70
C THR A 35 -13.58 30.79 8.47
N THR A 36 -13.41 31.84 7.66
CA THR A 36 -14.05 32.13 6.36
C THR A 36 -13.85 31.00 5.34
N GLN A 37 -14.58 31.04 4.20
CA GLN A 37 -14.45 30.06 3.11
C GLN A 37 -13.00 29.83 2.66
N ASP A 38 -12.16 30.87 2.71
CA ASP A 38 -10.74 30.80 2.33
C ASP A 38 -9.90 29.97 3.30
N GLY A 39 -10.15 30.07 4.62
CA GLY A 39 -9.46 29.26 5.62
C GLY A 39 -9.77 27.76 5.47
N ARG A 40 -10.99 27.41 5.07
CA ARG A 40 -11.37 26.02 4.76
C ARG A 40 -10.65 25.48 3.53
N ALA A 41 -10.47 26.30 2.50
CA ALA A 41 -9.77 25.92 1.27
C ALA A 41 -8.27 25.66 1.53
N GLU A 42 -7.62 26.48 2.34
CA GLU A 42 -6.22 26.27 2.73
C GLU A 42 -6.04 25.03 3.60
N ALA A 43 -6.89 24.84 4.62
CA ALA A 43 -6.87 23.64 5.45
C ALA A 43 -7.02 22.36 4.60
N LEU A 44 -7.89 22.38 3.59
CA LEU A 44 -8.08 21.27 2.67
C LEU A 44 -6.83 21.00 1.81
N LYS A 45 -6.12 22.04 1.35
CA LYS A 45 -4.84 21.89 0.63
C LYS A 45 -3.79 21.22 1.52
N HIS A 46 -3.64 21.68 2.76
CA HIS A 46 -2.71 21.10 3.73
C HIS A 46 -3.03 19.63 4.03
N TYR A 47 -4.31 19.32 4.27
CA TYR A 47 -4.78 17.96 4.49
C TYR A 47 -4.45 17.04 3.29
N LYS A 48 -4.77 17.47 2.05
CA LYS A 48 -4.45 16.69 0.84
C LYS A 48 -2.95 16.44 0.68
N LYS A 49 -2.11 17.43 1.01
CA LYS A 49 -0.65 17.30 0.97
C LYS A 49 -0.15 16.27 1.98
N GLN A 50 -0.63 16.34 3.23
CA GLN A 50 -0.27 15.37 4.28
C GLN A 50 -0.73 13.96 3.91
N LYS A 51 -1.97 13.79 3.42
CA LYS A 51 -2.49 12.50 2.98
C LYS A 51 -1.60 11.87 1.89
N LYS A 52 -1.21 12.64 0.87
CA LYS A 52 -0.32 12.17 -0.20
C LYS A 52 1.04 11.69 0.33
N PHE A 53 1.57 12.40 1.34
CA PHE A 53 2.83 12.02 1.97
C PHE A 53 2.72 10.67 2.72
N TYR A 54 1.69 10.50 3.55
CA TYR A 54 1.48 9.24 4.26
C TYR A 54 1.20 8.06 3.32
N ASP A 55 0.46 8.31 2.24
CA ASP A 55 0.21 7.31 1.18
C ASP A 55 1.50 6.88 0.48
N ALA A 56 2.46 7.79 0.26
CA ALA A 56 3.76 7.44 -0.31
C ALA A 56 4.64 6.67 0.70
N GLN A 57 4.63 7.08 1.98
CA GLN A 57 5.44 6.43 3.01
C GLN A 57 5.04 4.98 3.26
N LYS A 58 3.73 4.71 3.41
CA LYS A 58 3.23 3.36 3.69
C LYS A 58 3.66 2.36 2.61
N GLU A 59 3.57 2.75 1.33
CA GLU A 59 3.96 1.89 0.21
C GLU A 59 5.48 1.68 0.17
N ALA A 60 6.27 2.73 0.38
CA ALA A 60 7.73 2.65 0.37
C ALA A 60 8.28 1.75 1.49
N VAL A 61 7.70 1.81 2.69
CA VAL A 61 8.09 0.97 3.82
C VAL A 61 7.70 -0.50 3.58
N GLY A 62 6.52 -0.73 3.00
CA GLY A 62 6.08 -2.05 2.56
C GLY A 62 7.04 -2.65 1.55
N GLU A 63 7.32 -1.92 0.48
CA GLU A 63 8.25 -2.30 -0.58
C GLU A 63 9.65 -2.61 -0.05
N ALA A 64 10.21 -1.72 0.77
CA ALA A 64 11.55 -1.91 1.32
C ALA A 64 11.66 -3.20 2.16
N THR A 65 10.58 -3.60 2.83
CA THR A 65 10.54 -4.86 3.60
C THR A 65 10.56 -6.07 2.67
N MET A 66 9.77 -6.06 1.61
CA MET A 66 9.70 -7.14 0.63
C MET A 66 11.01 -7.31 -0.13
N LEU A 67 11.62 -6.21 -0.56
CA LEU A 67 12.91 -6.23 -1.26
C LEU A 67 14.02 -6.78 -0.35
N ARG A 68 14.05 -6.42 0.94
CA ARG A 68 15.00 -7.00 1.91
C ARG A 68 14.80 -8.49 2.12
N ALA A 69 13.57 -8.98 2.00
CA ALA A 69 13.24 -10.40 2.12
C ALA A 69 13.55 -11.21 0.84
N GLY A 70 14.10 -10.57 -0.20
CA GLY A 70 14.52 -11.21 -1.44
C GLY A 70 13.42 -11.33 -2.50
N TYR A 71 12.35 -10.55 -2.39
CA TYR A 71 11.31 -10.49 -3.42
C TYR A 71 11.66 -9.44 -4.48
N VAL A 72 11.12 -9.65 -5.67
CA VAL A 72 11.13 -8.70 -6.79
C VAL A 72 9.74 -8.10 -6.94
N LYS A 73 9.65 -6.77 -7.08
CA LYS A 73 8.39 -6.07 -7.32
C LYS A 73 7.99 -6.17 -8.80
N LEU A 74 6.72 -6.46 -9.06
CA LEU A 74 6.11 -6.39 -10.39
C LEU A 74 5.24 -5.14 -10.52
N GLU A 75 4.96 -4.76 -11.77
CA GLU A 75 3.96 -3.73 -12.05
C GLU A 75 2.57 -4.24 -11.66
N SER A 76 1.81 -3.42 -10.92
CA SER A 76 0.56 -3.85 -10.27
C SER A 76 -0.49 -2.76 -10.15
N LYS A 77 -0.17 -1.52 -10.55
CA LYS A 77 -1.08 -0.38 -10.43
C LYS A 77 -1.85 -0.19 -11.72
N LEU A 78 -3.17 -0.37 -11.64
CA LEU A 78 -4.10 0.01 -12.69
C LEU A 78 -4.27 1.56 -12.72
N PRO A 79 -4.66 2.13 -13.88
CA PRO A 79 -4.94 3.54 -14.04
C PRO A 79 -5.88 4.09 -12.97
N GLY A 80 -5.58 5.31 -12.50
CA GLY A 80 -6.30 5.94 -11.41
C GLY A 80 -5.91 5.42 -10.02
N ASN A 81 -4.71 4.85 -9.87
CA ASN A 81 -4.22 4.26 -8.62
C ASN A 81 -5.17 3.19 -8.07
N LYS A 82 -5.68 2.36 -8.98
CA LYS A 82 -6.52 1.20 -8.70
C LYS A 82 -5.65 -0.06 -8.77
N GLY A 83 -6.11 -1.20 -8.27
CA GLY A 83 -5.33 -2.44 -8.28
C GLY A 83 -4.58 -2.65 -6.96
N PHE A 84 -3.40 -3.26 -7.01
CA PHE A 84 -2.63 -3.61 -5.82
C PHE A 84 -1.56 -2.57 -5.53
N ASP A 85 -1.37 -2.22 -4.25
CA ASP A 85 -0.28 -1.34 -3.84
C ASP A 85 1.10 -1.96 -4.17
N GLY A 86 1.21 -3.29 -4.09
CA GLY A 86 2.36 -3.99 -4.66
C GLY A 86 2.13 -5.49 -4.86
N VAL A 87 2.74 -6.01 -5.93
CA VAL A 87 2.87 -7.44 -6.20
C VAL A 87 4.34 -7.80 -6.12
N TYR A 88 4.67 -8.82 -5.33
CA TYR A 88 6.03 -9.22 -5.04
C TYR A 88 6.21 -10.71 -5.27
N VAL A 89 7.23 -11.08 -6.04
CA VAL A 89 7.51 -12.48 -6.40
C VAL A 89 8.88 -12.87 -5.87
N LYS A 90 8.95 -14.03 -5.21
CA LYS A 90 10.19 -14.71 -4.90
C LYS A 90 10.41 -15.81 -5.93
N TRP A 91 11.59 -15.84 -6.51
CA TRP A 91 11.94 -16.78 -7.57
C TRP A 91 12.81 -17.89 -7.01
N GLU A 92 12.51 -19.14 -7.34
CA GLU A 92 13.45 -20.25 -7.09
C GLU A 92 14.59 -20.20 -8.11
N LYS A 93 14.22 -19.99 -9.38
CA LYS A 93 15.10 -19.79 -10.52
C LYS A 93 14.38 -18.90 -11.55
N PRO A 94 15.08 -18.37 -12.58
CA PRO A 94 14.43 -17.53 -13.59
C PRO A 94 13.19 -18.21 -14.20
N GLY A 95 12.06 -17.53 -14.12
CA GLY A 95 10.78 -18.02 -14.65
C GLY A 95 10.02 -19.01 -13.77
N VAL A 96 10.55 -19.44 -12.62
CA VAL A 96 9.86 -20.33 -11.67
C VAL A 96 9.58 -19.61 -10.37
N PRO A 97 8.34 -19.10 -10.17
CA PRO A 97 7.95 -18.46 -8.92
C PRO A 97 7.87 -19.48 -7.79
N ALA A 98 8.44 -19.14 -6.64
CA ALA A 98 8.38 -19.94 -5.42
C ALA A 98 7.31 -19.45 -4.44
N ASP A 99 7.02 -18.14 -4.45
CA ASP A 99 6.04 -17.51 -3.58
C ASP A 99 5.64 -16.15 -4.17
N ILE A 100 4.37 -15.79 -4.03
CA ILE A 100 3.83 -14.51 -4.50
C ILE A 100 3.13 -13.85 -3.32
N ILE A 101 3.42 -12.57 -3.08
CA ILE A 101 2.73 -11.77 -2.09
C ILE A 101 2.09 -10.55 -2.75
N ILE A 102 0.78 -10.43 -2.60
CA ILE A 102 0.03 -9.21 -2.88
C ILE A 102 -0.08 -8.42 -1.58
N VAL A 103 0.37 -7.17 -1.62
CA VAL A 103 0.39 -6.26 -0.47
C VAL A 103 -0.59 -5.12 -0.70
N GLU A 104 -1.40 -4.87 0.32
CA GLU A 104 -2.13 -3.61 0.49
C GLU A 104 -1.49 -2.83 1.64
N SER A 105 -1.19 -1.54 1.43
CA SER A 105 -0.57 -0.67 2.42
C SER A 105 -1.57 0.31 3.01
N LYS A 106 -1.70 0.32 4.33
CA LYS A 106 -2.60 1.22 5.07
C LYS A 106 -1.80 2.08 6.04
N TYR A 107 -2.26 3.31 6.20
CA TYR A 107 -1.84 4.19 7.28
C TYR A 107 -2.94 4.20 8.33
N ALA A 108 -2.61 3.90 9.59
CA ALA A 108 -3.58 3.85 10.68
C ALA A 108 -3.07 4.66 11.88
N THR A 109 -3.75 5.77 12.20
CA THR A 109 -3.38 6.61 13.35
C THR A 109 -3.56 5.90 14.69
N SER A 110 -4.51 4.97 14.78
CA SER A 110 -4.82 4.15 15.97
C SER A 110 -4.13 2.80 16.00
N GLY A 111 -3.38 2.43 14.95
CA GLY A 111 -2.78 1.10 14.80
C GLY A 111 -3.75 0.01 14.29
N GLU A 112 -5.07 0.25 14.29
CA GLU A 112 -6.05 -0.65 13.70
C GLU A 112 -6.28 -0.30 12.22
N ALA A 113 -5.92 -1.20 11.30
CA ALA A 113 -6.25 -1.08 9.88
C ALA A 113 -7.46 -1.93 9.53
N ARG A 114 -8.46 -1.31 8.89
CA ARG A 114 -9.61 -2.02 8.30
C ARG A 114 -9.49 -2.00 6.77
N MET A 115 -9.90 -3.10 6.13
CA MET A 115 -10.06 -3.14 4.68
C MET A 115 -11.29 -2.31 4.27
N ALA A 116 -11.24 -1.70 3.10
CA ALA A 116 -12.39 -1.00 2.56
C ALA A 116 -13.45 -2.01 2.10
N GLU A 117 -14.72 -1.71 2.40
CA GLU A 117 -15.86 -2.42 1.81
C GLU A 117 -16.08 -1.91 0.37
N LEU A 118 -16.39 -2.83 -0.53
CA LEU A 118 -16.69 -2.54 -1.92
C LEU A 118 -18.18 -2.25 -2.06
N SER A 119 -18.53 -1.36 -3.00
CA SER A 119 -19.91 -1.10 -3.41
C SER A 119 -20.51 -2.37 -4.03
N GLY A 120 -21.08 -3.24 -3.20
CA GLY A 120 -21.52 -4.59 -3.59
C GLY A 120 -21.34 -5.67 -2.52
N GLY A 121 -20.75 -5.33 -1.36
CA GLY A 121 -20.66 -6.24 -0.20
C GLY A 121 -19.38 -7.10 -0.14
N GLY A 122 -18.53 -7.06 -1.17
CA GLY A 122 -17.18 -7.64 -1.13
C GLY A 122 -16.20 -6.78 -0.32
N LYS A 123 -15.05 -7.33 0.06
CA LYS A 123 -13.99 -6.61 0.79
C LYS A 123 -12.73 -6.53 -0.06
N GLN A 124 -12.06 -5.39 -0.01
CA GLN A 124 -10.74 -5.25 -0.61
C GLN A 124 -9.81 -6.38 -0.07
N MET A 125 -9.03 -7.00 -0.96
CA MET A 125 -8.17 -8.16 -0.70
C MET A 125 -8.91 -9.48 -0.43
N ASP A 126 -10.24 -9.57 -0.60
CA ASP A 126 -10.91 -10.87 -0.70
C ASP A 126 -10.56 -11.61 -2.00
N GLN A 127 -10.98 -12.87 -2.12
CA GLN A 127 -10.59 -13.73 -3.24
C GLN A 127 -11.12 -13.18 -4.57
N GLN A 128 -12.41 -12.87 -4.62
CA GLN A 128 -13.03 -12.37 -5.85
C GLN A 128 -12.40 -11.05 -6.29
N TRP A 129 -12.16 -10.13 -5.35
CA TRP A 129 -11.53 -8.86 -5.66
C TRP A 129 -10.13 -9.02 -6.24
N VAL A 130 -9.32 -9.95 -5.71
CA VAL A 130 -7.99 -10.24 -6.27
C VAL A 130 -8.10 -10.79 -7.69
N LEU A 131 -9.00 -11.74 -7.93
CA LEU A 131 -9.23 -12.31 -9.27
C LEU A 131 -9.68 -11.22 -10.26
N ASP A 132 -10.61 -10.36 -9.86
CA ASP A 132 -11.09 -9.24 -10.70
C ASP A 132 -9.95 -8.27 -11.05
N LYS A 133 -9.00 -8.05 -10.14
CA LYS A 133 -7.82 -7.20 -10.43
C LYS A 133 -6.83 -7.89 -11.34
N ILE A 134 -6.59 -9.19 -11.18
CA ILE A 134 -5.73 -9.95 -12.08
C ILE A 134 -6.28 -9.94 -13.51
N ASP A 135 -7.59 -10.18 -13.67
CA ASP A 135 -8.28 -10.08 -14.96
C ASP A 135 -8.19 -8.66 -15.54
N ALA A 136 -8.42 -7.63 -14.72
CA ALA A 136 -8.27 -6.24 -15.16
C ALA A 136 -6.84 -5.92 -15.63
N MET A 137 -5.80 -6.42 -14.96
CA MET A 137 -4.40 -6.21 -15.35
C MET A 137 -4.11 -6.75 -16.77
N GLN A 138 -4.75 -7.85 -17.16
CA GLN A 138 -4.59 -8.47 -18.48
C GLN A 138 -5.29 -7.69 -19.61
N LYS A 139 -6.32 -6.90 -19.27
CA LYS A 139 -7.11 -6.12 -20.23
C LYS A 139 -6.52 -4.74 -20.55
N ILE A 140 -5.61 -4.24 -19.71
CA ILE A 140 -4.97 -2.94 -19.92
C ILE A 140 -3.89 -3.03 -20.98
N ASP A 141 -3.82 -2.06 -21.88
CA ASP A 141 -2.77 -1.97 -22.89
C ASP A 141 -1.42 -1.49 -22.31
N ASN A 142 -0.87 -2.30 -21.42
CA ASN A 142 0.45 -2.14 -20.82
C ASN A 142 1.13 -3.52 -20.75
N PRO A 143 2.21 -3.77 -21.51
CA PRO A 143 2.87 -5.07 -21.53
C PRO A 143 3.34 -5.60 -20.17
N ALA A 144 3.80 -4.72 -19.29
CA ALA A 144 4.27 -5.12 -17.96
C ALA A 144 3.10 -5.55 -17.05
N LEU A 145 1.98 -4.81 -17.07
CA LEU A 145 0.76 -5.21 -16.36
C LEU A 145 0.18 -6.50 -16.90
N LYS A 146 0.13 -6.69 -18.23
CA LYS A 146 -0.35 -7.93 -18.85
C LYS A 146 0.50 -9.13 -18.41
N ALA A 147 1.82 -9.00 -18.45
CA ALA A 147 2.74 -10.05 -18.03
C ALA A 147 2.59 -10.38 -16.54
N ALA A 148 2.47 -9.36 -15.68
CA ALA A 148 2.22 -9.56 -14.26
C ALA A 148 0.86 -10.23 -14.01
N GLY A 149 -0.20 -9.79 -14.69
CA GLY A 149 -1.54 -10.40 -14.59
C GLY A 149 -1.52 -11.86 -15.00
N LYS A 150 -0.90 -12.20 -16.14
CA LYS A 150 -0.74 -13.58 -16.58
C LYS A 150 0.05 -14.44 -15.58
N LEU A 151 1.15 -13.92 -15.04
CA LEU A 151 1.93 -14.64 -14.04
C LEU A 151 1.08 -14.97 -12.79
N LEU A 152 0.25 -14.04 -12.35
CA LEU A 152 -0.63 -14.24 -11.20
C LEU A 152 -1.71 -15.28 -11.50
N GLU A 153 -2.35 -15.20 -12.66
CA GLU A 153 -3.35 -16.17 -13.13
C GLU A 153 -2.79 -17.60 -13.19
N ASP A 154 -1.58 -17.76 -13.75
CA ASP A 154 -0.94 -19.07 -13.89
C ASP A 154 -0.47 -19.66 -12.54
N ASN A 155 -0.43 -18.86 -11.47
CA ASN A 155 0.18 -19.22 -10.17
C ASN A 155 -0.69 -18.85 -8.97
N LEU A 156 -2.02 -18.90 -9.11
CA LEU A 156 -2.98 -18.52 -8.07
C LEU A 156 -2.70 -19.20 -6.72
N SER A 157 -2.31 -20.48 -6.71
CA SER A 157 -1.99 -21.22 -5.48
C SER A 157 -0.81 -20.65 -4.69
N LEU A 158 0.15 -19.99 -5.36
CA LEU A 158 1.30 -19.36 -4.73
C LEU A 158 0.99 -17.99 -4.12
N ILE A 159 -0.22 -17.46 -4.33
CA ILE A 159 -0.58 -16.09 -3.91
C ILE A 159 -0.97 -16.06 -2.45
N ARG A 160 -0.18 -15.32 -1.66
CA ARG A 160 -0.50 -14.89 -0.31
C ARG A 160 -0.86 -13.42 -0.29
N ARG A 161 -1.82 -13.08 0.57
CA ARG A 161 -2.29 -11.70 0.75
C ARG A 161 -1.82 -11.16 2.09
N ARG A 162 -1.29 -9.93 2.08
CA ARG A 162 -0.75 -9.28 3.28
C ARG A 162 -1.16 -7.83 3.32
N VAL A 163 -1.33 -7.33 4.55
CA VAL A 163 -1.56 -5.91 4.79
C VAL A 163 -0.40 -5.37 5.59
N ASN A 164 0.22 -4.34 5.03
CA ASN A 164 1.29 -3.57 5.65
C ASN A 164 0.65 -2.34 6.30
N VAL A 165 0.75 -2.22 7.61
CA VAL A 165 0.18 -1.11 8.37
C VAL A 165 1.31 -0.28 8.96
N ILE A 166 1.32 1.01 8.63
CA ILE A 166 2.20 1.97 9.30
C ILE A 166 1.38 2.88 10.22
N ASP A 167 1.84 3.03 11.45
CA ASP A 167 1.23 3.94 12.42
C ASP A 167 1.81 5.36 12.36
N ALA A 168 1.23 6.29 13.12
CA ALA A 168 1.70 7.67 13.18
C ALA A 168 3.11 7.85 13.79
N LYS A 169 3.67 6.80 14.42
CA LYS A 169 5.03 6.77 14.95
C LYS A 169 6.02 6.12 13.97
N GLY A 170 5.53 5.64 12.82
CA GLY A 170 6.34 4.95 11.82
C GLY A 170 6.58 3.47 12.14
N HIS A 171 5.88 2.90 13.12
CA HIS A 171 5.95 1.46 13.36
C HIS A 171 5.24 0.73 12.24
N ASN A 172 5.91 -0.29 11.70
CA ASN A 172 5.36 -1.15 10.67
C ASN A 172 4.90 -2.49 11.28
N SER A 173 3.65 -2.86 11.04
CA SER A 173 3.10 -4.18 11.36
C SER A 173 2.57 -4.88 10.10
N TRP A 174 2.82 -6.18 10.04
CA TRP A 174 2.39 -7.04 8.94
C TRP A 174 1.30 -7.97 9.44
N THR A 175 0.05 -7.59 9.20
CA THR A 175 -1.08 -8.43 9.57
C THR A 175 -1.26 -9.49 8.48
N LYS A 176 -1.27 -10.77 8.88
CA LYS A 176 -1.96 -11.77 8.07
C LYS A 176 -3.41 -11.30 8.07
N VAL A 177 -3.95 -10.94 6.92
CA VAL A 177 -5.40 -10.77 6.86
C VAL A 177 -5.95 -12.13 7.27
N ASP A 178 -6.62 -12.20 8.43
CA ASP A 178 -7.42 -13.34 8.86
C ASP A 178 -8.60 -13.42 7.90
N LEU A 179 -8.29 -13.84 6.69
CA LEU A 179 -9.25 -14.38 5.76
C LEU A 179 -9.51 -15.80 6.27
N PRO A 180 -10.78 -16.16 6.54
CA PRO A 180 -11.13 -17.45 7.13
C PRO A 180 -10.46 -18.54 6.33
N HIS A 181 -9.39 -19.14 6.87
CA HIS A 181 -8.48 -20.07 6.19
C HIS A 181 -8.59 -19.93 4.69
N ALA A 182 -8.21 -18.77 4.13
CA ALA A 182 -8.27 -18.62 2.69
C ALA A 182 -7.41 -19.77 2.14
N PRO A 183 -8.03 -20.77 1.50
CA PRO A 183 -7.27 -21.81 0.86
C PRO A 183 -6.31 -21.08 -0.09
N GLN A 184 -5.17 -21.68 -0.40
CA GLN A 184 -4.45 -21.23 -1.58
C GLN A 184 -5.48 -21.08 -2.72
N LEU A 185 -5.39 -20.07 -3.59
CA LEU A 185 -6.49 -19.78 -4.53
C LEU A 185 -6.81 -20.94 -5.52
N GLY A 186 -6.14 -22.10 -5.40
CA GLY A 186 -6.43 -23.36 -6.08
C GLY A 186 -6.54 -24.59 -5.15
N GLU A 187 -6.88 -24.40 -3.87
CA GLU A 187 -7.40 -25.45 -2.98
C GLU A 187 -8.94 -25.48 -3.00
#